data_AF-A0A967EG47-F1
#
_entry.id   AF-A0A967EG47-F1
#
_cell.length_a   1.000
_cell.length_b   1.000
_cell.length_c   1.000
_cell.angle_alpha   90.00
_cell.angle_beta   90.00
_cell.angle_gamma   90.00
#
_symmetry.space_group_name_H-M   'P 1'
#
loop_
_entity.id
_entity.type
_entity.pdbx_description
1 polymer ?
#
loop_
_entity_poly.entity_id
_entity_poly.type
_entity_poly.pdbx_seq_one_letter_code
_entity_poly.pdbx_strand_id
1 'polypeptide(L)'
;MICAGPSIVGLAMFLAGAASAQQITAASTIDPTTRCDHRGLGDAVEWGALRLEMSDGLIEIAYGDRPNLDKTLRIWRYVDGTLRHVADNPGLTNHQIGWDVVLGGLRDCGDGPEMILSSGDWSTVMAARLTHGRVTTRRWGPYEGPDRLTAATTCP
;
A
#
# COMPACT_ATOMS: atom_id res chain seq x y z
N MET A 1 51.08 46.70 3.03
CA MET A 1 50.61 46.32 4.38
C MET A 1 49.13 46.00 4.24
N ILE A 2 48.75 44.79 4.61
CA ILE A 2 47.45 44.14 4.37
C ILE A 2 46.41 44.67 5.36
N CYS A 3 45.14 44.79 4.94
CA CYS A 3 43.95 44.36 5.70
C CYS A 3 42.71 44.42 4.79
N ALA A 4 42.35 43.26 4.23
CA ALA A 4 41.12 43.02 3.50
C ALA A 4 39.94 42.85 4.48
N GLY A 5 38.74 43.28 4.05
CA GLY A 5 37.54 43.42 4.86
C GLY A 5 36.91 42.10 5.35
N PRO A 6 35.92 42.18 6.26
CA PRO A 6 35.30 41.01 6.86
C PRO A 6 34.37 40.34 5.85
N SER A 7 34.67 39.08 5.53
CA SER A 7 33.74 38.20 4.84
C SER A 7 32.60 37.84 5.80
N ILE A 8 31.43 38.43 5.57
CA ILE A 8 30.18 37.98 6.21
C ILE A 8 29.85 36.63 5.60
N VAL A 9 30.12 35.56 6.33
CA VAL A 9 29.60 34.23 6.04
C VAL A 9 28.10 34.28 6.33
N GLY A 10 27.30 34.43 5.27
CA GLY A 10 25.84 34.33 5.35
C GLY A 10 25.45 32.91 5.75
N LEU A 11 25.02 32.74 7.00
CA LEU A 11 24.33 31.53 7.44
C LEU A 11 22.95 31.54 6.77
N ALA A 12 22.85 30.89 5.61
CA ALA A 12 21.56 30.58 5.00
C ALA A 12 20.83 29.60 5.92
N MET A 13 19.95 30.12 6.76
CA MET A 13 18.91 29.34 7.42
C MET A 13 18.00 28.79 6.32
N PHE A 14 18.28 27.57 5.88
CA PHE A 14 17.30 26.78 5.15
C PHE A 14 16.15 26.50 6.10
N LEU A 15 15.07 27.28 5.97
CA LEU A 15 13.75 26.85 6.41
C LEU A 15 13.41 25.64 5.55
N ALA A 16 13.78 24.45 6.03
CA ALA A 16 13.22 23.20 5.55
C ALA A 16 11.73 23.26 5.88
N GLY A 17 10.93 23.78 4.95
CA GLY A 17 9.50 23.64 4.99
C GLY A 17 9.22 22.15 5.13
N ALA A 18 8.52 21.75 6.20
CA ALA A 18 8.04 20.39 6.33
C ALA A 18 7.14 20.12 5.12
N ALA A 19 7.66 19.44 4.11
CA ALA A 19 6.83 18.82 3.10
C ALA A 19 5.92 17.86 3.87
N SER A 20 4.65 18.24 4.04
CA SER A 20 3.69 17.37 4.71
C SER A 20 3.72 16.04 3.98
N ALA A 21 3.96 14.97 4.73
CA ALA A 21 3.97 13.65 4.18
C ALA A 21 2.64 13.39 3.49
N GLN A 22 2.66 12.98 2.22
CA GLN A 22 1.44 12.58 1.56
C GLN A 22 0.94 11.30 2.23
N GLN A 23 -0.22 11.42 2.89
CA GLN A 23 -0.83 10.36 3.69
C GLN A 23 -2.03 9.80 2.95
N ILE A 24 -2.31 8.51 3.16
CA ILE A 24 -3.59 7.94 2.77
C ILE A 24 -4.64 8.45 3.78
N THR A 25 -5.72 9.05 3.30
CA THR A 25 -6.81 9.61 4.10
C THR A 25 -8.05 8.72 4.15
N ALA A 26 -8.25 7.91 3.12
CA ALA A 26 -9.30 6.91 3.06
C ALA A 26 -8.88 5.80 2.10
N ALA A 27 -9.52 4.65 2.23
CA ALA A 27 -9.30 3.59 1.27
C ALA A 27 -10.53 2.69 1.13
N SER A 28 -10.78 2.20 -0.07
CA SER A 28 -11.91 1.33 -0.39
C SER A 28 -11.48 0.21 -1.34
N THR A 29 -12.12 -0.95 -1.23
CA THR A 29 -11.97 -2.02 -2.22
C THR A 29 -12.67 -1.62 -3.52
N ILE A 30 -11.99 -1.83 -4.64
CA ILE A 30 -12.52 -1.57 -5.98
C ILE A 30 -12.23 -2.78 -6.88
N ASP A 31 -12.84 -2.78 -8.06
CA ASP A 31 -12.77 -3.88 -9.02
C ASP A 31 -13.39 -5.17 -8.47
N PRO A 32 -14.73 -5.21 -8.29
CA PRO A 32 -15.43 -6.46 -8.03
C PRO A 32 -15.31 -7.32 -9.28
N THR A 33 -14.43 -8.31 -9.23
CA THR A 33 -14.21 -9.22 -10.35
C THR A 33 -14.96 -10.51 -10.11
N THR A 34 -15.72 -10.93 -11.11
CA THR A 34 -16.13 -12.32 -11.29
C THR A 34 -15.09 -13.08 -12.14
N ARG A 35 -13.93 -12.46 -12.40
CA ARG A 35 -13.00 -12.84 -13.48
C ARG A 35 -12.07 -13.98 -13.06
N CYS A 36 -11.83 -14.14 -11.77
CA CYS A 36 -11.05 -15.25 -11.19
C CYS A 36 -11.98 -16.41 -10.82
N ASP A 37 -12.71 -16.98 -11.79
CA ASP A 37 -13.46 -18.21 -11.58
C ASP A 37 -12.48 -19.38 -11.40
N HIS A 38 -12.33 -19.84 -10.15
CA HIS A 38 -11.73 -21.10 -9.80
C HIS A 38 -12.81 -22.12 -9.40
N ARG A 39 -13.70 -22.40 -10.35
CA ARG A 39 -14.82 -23.36 -10.36
C ARG A 39 -16.10 -22.91 -9.63
N GLY A 40 -17.03 -22.33 -10.39
CA GLY A 40 -18.41 -22.83 -10.50
C GLY A 40 -19.33 -22.79 -9.25
N LEU A 41 -18.92 -22.16 -8.16
CA LEU A 41 -19.78 -21.79 -7.02
C LEU A 41 -19.77 -20.26 -6.93
N GLY A 42 -20.60 -19.64 -7.77
CA GLY A 42 -20.59 -18.19 -8.01
C GLY A 42 -21.35 -17.38 -6.98
N ASP A 43 -20.77 -17.13 -5.80
CA ASP A 43 -21.30 -16.18 -4.81
C ASP A 43 -20.27 -15.29 -4.09
N ALA A 44 -18.95 -15.51 -4.23
CA ALA A 44 -17.93 -14.59 -3.71
C ALA A 44 -17.53 -13.52 -4.74
N VAL A 45 -17.82 -12.25 -4.46
CA VAL A 45 -17.22 -11.11 -5.18
C VAL A 45 -15.76 -11.00 -4.75
N GLU A 46 -14.83 -11.24 -5.66
CA GLU A 46 -13.41 -10.97 -5.42
C GLU A 46 -13.09 -9.49 -5.70
N TRP A 47 -12.31 -8.85 -4.84
CA TRP A 47 -11.85 -7.47 -5.05
C TRP A 47 -10.39 -7.48 -5.53
N GLY A 48 -10.15 -7.04 -6.76
CA GLY A 48 -8.83 -7.10 -7.40
C GLY A 48 -7.89 -5.96 -7.02
N ALA A 49 -8.43 -4.84 -6.51
CA ALA A 49 -7.66 -3.64 -6.22
C ALA A 49 -8.20 -2.83 -5.03
N LEU A 50 -7.36 -1.94 -4.52
CA LEU A 50 -7.69 -0.95 -3.51
C LEU A 50 -7.57 0.44 -4.10
N ARG A 51 -8.56 1.29 -3.86
CA ARG A 51 -8.53 2.73 -4.10
C ARG A 51 -8.09 3.41 -2.82
N LEU A 52 -7.01 4.17 -2.88
CA LEU A 52 -6.47 4.97 -1.79
C LEU A 52 -6.73 6.44 -2.11
N GLU A 53 -7.42 7.14 -1.23
CA GLU A 53 -7.51 8.60 -1.26
C GLU A 53 -6.32 9.17 -0.51
N MET A 54 -5.64 10.14 -1.12
CA MET A 54 -4.45 10.76 -0.56
C MET A 54 -4.73 12.17 -0.05
N SER A 55 -3.90 12.64 0.87
CA SER A 55 -4.03 13.96 1.51
C SER A 55 -3.88 15.15 0.57
N ASP A 56 -3.38 14.94 -0.66
CA ASP A 56 -3.33 15.94 -1.73
C ASP A 56 -4.58 15.91 -2.64
N GLY A 57 -5.58 15.07 -2.32
CA GLY A 57 -6.81 14.89 -3.07
C GLY A 57 -6.69 13.95 -4.27
N LEU A 58 -5.52 13.36 -4.52
CA LEU A 58 -5.32 12.41 -5.62
C LEU A 58 -5.62 10.98 -5.19
N ILE A 59 -5.82 10.13 -6.21
CA ILE A 59 -6.16 8.72 -6.02
C ILE A 59 -4.99 7.83 -6.41
N GLU A 60 -4.75 6.84 -5.58
CA GLU A 60 -3.83 5.74 -5.87
C GLU A 60 -4.59 4.42 -5.95
N ILE A 61 -4.18 3.55 -6.87
CA ILE A 61 -4.76 2.23 -7.12
C ILE A 61 -3.68 1.21 -6.78
N ALA A 62 -3.93 0.38 -5.78
CA ALA A 62 -3.04 -0.67 -5.33
C ALA A 62 -3.59 -2.05 -5.70
N TYR A 63 -2.78 -2.91 -6.34
CA TYR A 63 -3.19 -4.27 -6.71
C TYR A 63 -2.00 -5.23 -6.69
N GLY A 64 -2.27 -6.53 -6.57
CA GLY A 64 -1.25 -7.57 -6.70
C GLY A 64 -1.00 -7.91 -8.17
N ASP A 65 0.21 -7.67 -8.69
CA ASP A 65 0.60 -8.14 -10.02
C ASP A 65 0.90 -9.63 -9.97
N ARG A 66 0.25 -10.39 -10.86
CA ARG A 66 0.34 -11.85 -11.01
C ARG A 66 0.54 -12.53 -9.63
N PRO A 67 -0.48 -12.50 -8.76
CA PRO A 67 -0.33 -12.77 -7.31
C PRO A 67 0.19 -14.18 -6.97
N ASN A 68 0.15 -15.12 -7.92
CA ASN A 68 0.70 -16.46 -7.78
C ASN A 68 2.12 -16.64 -8.34
N LEU A 69 2.58 -15.71 -9.19
CA LEU A 69 3.90 -15.76 -9.84
C LEU A 69 4.82 -14.67 -9.28
N ASP A 70 4.44 -13.40 -9.45
CA ASP A 70 5.32 -12.25 -9.15
C ASP A 70 5.15 -11.74 -7.73
N LYS A 71 3.97 -11.94 -7.12
CA LYS A 71 3.69 -11.60 -5.71
C LYS A 71 4.18 -10.18 -5.37
N THR A 72 3.86 -9.24 -6.25
CA THR A 72 4.31 -7.86 -6.16
C THR A 72 3.10 -6.95 -6.01
N LEU A 73 3.04 -6.20 -4.92
CA LEU A 73 2.10 -5.12 -4.75
C LEU A 73 2.54 -3.95 -5.63
N ARG A 74 1.70 -3.54 -6.57
CA ARG A 74 1.94 -2.36 -7.43
C ARG A 74 0.96 -1.26 -7.09
N ILE A 75 1.43 -0.03 -7.11
CA ILE A 75 0.63 1.16 -6.80
C ILE A 75 0.81 2.19 -7.91
N TRP A 76 -0.32 2.69 -8.40
CA TRP A 76 -0.40 3.67 -9.48
C TRP A 76 -1.25 4.85 -9.07
N ARG A 77 -0.82 6.06 -9.38
CA ARG A 77 -1.59 7.29 -9.21
C ARG A 77 -2.45 7.54 -10.44
N TYR A 78 -3.73 7.83 -10.22
CA TYR A 78 -4.62 8.31 -11.26
C TYR A 78 -4.68 9.84 -11.23
N VAL A 79 -4.21 10.47 -12.30
CA VAL A 79 -4.19 11.93 -12.45
C VAL A 79 -4.41 12.31 -13.92
N ASP A 80 -5.29 13.27 -14.17
CA ASP A 80 -5.60 13.80 -15.50
C ASP A 80 -5.96 12.72 -16.54
N GLY A 81 -6.69 11.68 -16.12
CA GLY A 81 -7.08 10.56 -17.00
C GLY A 81 -5.98 9.54 -17.27
N THR A 82 -4.83 9.64 -16.60
CA THR A 82 -3.66 8.78 -16.81
C THR A 82 -3.24 8.04 -15.55
N LEU A 83 -2.66 6.85 -15.72
CA LEU A 83 -2.02 6.09 -14.64
C LEU A 83 -0.52 6.38 -14.63
N ARG A 84 -0.02 6.88 -13.50
CA ARG A 84 1.40 7.11 -13.24
C ARG A 84 1.89 6.15 -12.18
N HIS A 85 2.97 5.42 -12.43
CA HIS A 85 3.53 4.50 -11.46
C HIS A 85 3.98 5.23 -10.20
N VAL A 86 3.70 4.66 -9.02
CA VAL A 86 4.09 5.19 -7.71
C VAL A 86 5.10 4.28 -7.04
N ALA A 87 4.76 3.00 -6.88
CA ALA A 87 5.59 2.05 -6.14
C ALA A 87 5.36 0.61 -6.59
N ASP A 88 6.44 -0.18 -6.54
CA ASP A 88 6.38 -1.64 -6.54
C ASP A 88 6.94 -2.14 -5.21
N ASN A 89 6.31 -3.17 -4.63
CA ASN A 89 6.81 -3.85 -3.44
C ASN A 89 6.67 -5.38 -3.60
N PRO A 90 7.78 -6.10 -3.83
CA PRO A 90 7.74 -7.55 -4.01
C PRO A 90 7.50 -8.30 -2.71
N GLY A 91 7.16 -9.58 -2.82
CA GLY A 91 7.03 -10.49 -1.69
C GLY A 91 5.74 -10.33 -0.88
N LEU A 92 4.70 -9.73 -1.47
CA LEU A 92 3.38 -9.59 -0.86
C LEU A 92 2.31 -10.21 -1.76
N THR A 93 1.36 -10.91 -1.15
CA THR A 93 0.22 -11.49 -1.86
C THR A 93 -1.01 -11.56 -0.98
N ASN A 94 -2.17 -11.64 -1.59
CA ASN A 94 -3.47 -11.84 -0.93
C ASN A 94 -4.29 -12.96 -1.58
N HIS A 95 -3.72 -13.69 -2.55
CA HIS A 95 -4.40 -14.75 -3.28
C HIS A 95 -3.49 -15.95 -3.51
N GLN A 96 -4.07 -17.15 -3.46
CA GLN A 96 -3.38 -18.42 -3.68
C GLN A 96 -4.11 -19.23 -4.76
N ILE A 97 -3.35 -19.96 -5.58
CA ILE A 97 -3.92 -20.87 -6.59
C ILE A 97 -4.90 -21.84 -5.92
N GLY A 98 -6.11 -21.91 -6.49
CA GLY A 98 -7.16 -22.78 -6.02
C GLY A 98 -8.07 -22.18 -4.95
N TRP A 99 -7.88 -20.89 -4.60
CA TRP A 99 -8.82 -20.14 -3.77
C TRP A 99 -9.73 -19.27 -4.63
N ASP A 100 -10.97 -19.15 -4.20
CA ASP A 100 -12.05 -18.31 -4.76
C ASP A 100 -12.22 -17.00 -3.97
N VAL A 101 -11.19 -16.62 -3.20
CA VAL A 101 -11.22 -15.45 -2.34
C VAL A 101 -9.88 -14.74 -2.34
N VAL A 102 -9.96 -13.41 -2.44
CA VAL A 102 -8.86 -12.49 -2.15
C VAL A 102 -8.97 -12.06 -0.69
N LEU A 103 -7.93 -12.33 0.09
CA LEU A 103 -7.95 -12.11 1.54
C LEU A 103 -7.29 -10.78 1.96
N GLY A 104 -7.50 -10.41 3.22
CA GLY A 104 -6.94 -9.19 3.79
C GLY A 104 -7.85 -8.01 3.58
N GLY A 105 -7.25 -6.83 3.47
CA GLY A 105 -8.02 -5.59 3.37
C GLY A 105 -7.25 -4.41 3.93
N LEU A 106 -7.99 -3.39 4.36
CA LEU A 106 -7.43 -2.16 4.91
C LEU A 106 -7.76 -2.09 6.39
N ARG A 107 -6.85 -1.47 7.14
CA ARG A 107 -7.11 -1.08 8.52
C ARG A 107 -6.56 0.30 8.80
N ASP A 108 -7.22 1.03 9.67
CA ASP A 108 -6.72 2.27 10.25
C ASP A 108 -6.99 2.26 11.75
N CYS A 109 -5.92 2.19 12.54
CA CYS A 109 -5.98 2.16 14.00
C CYS A 109 -5.57 3.49 14.63
N GLY A 110 -5.58 4.60 13.87
CA GLY A 110 -5.28 5.95 14.35
C GLY A 110 -3.90 6.49 13.93
N ASP A 111 -3.01 5.62 13.45
CA ASP A 111 -1.73 6.03 12.89
C ASP A 111 -1.79 6.26 11.37
N GLY A 112 -2.97 6.12 10.75
CA GLY A 112 -3.19 6.13 9.31
C GLY A 112 -3.29 4.71 8.72
N PRO A 113 -3.83 4.58 7.50
CA PRO A 113 -4.25 3.28 7.01
C PRO A 113 -3.08 2.46 6.48
N GLU A 114 -3.21 1.14 6.62
CA GLU A 114 -2.28 0.15 6.09
C GLU A 114 -3.05 -1.02 5.46
N MET A 115 -2.44 -1.60 4.43
CA MET A 115 -2.94 -2.77 3.71
C MET A 115 -2.48 -4.03 4.44
N ILE A 116 -3.40 -4.92 4.73
CA ILE A 116 -3.12 -6.23 5.30
C ILE A 116 -3.05 -7.26 4.18
N LEU A 117 -1.89 -7.89 4.09
CA LEU A 117 -1.51 -8.84 3.05
C LEU A 117 -0.79 -10.03 3.72
N SER A 118 -0.51 -11.07 2.95
CA SER A 118 0.39 -12.16 3.33
C SER A 118 1.79 -11.92 2.75
N SER A 119 2.81 -12.46 3.38
CA SER A 119 4.12 -12.62 2.74
C SER A 119 4.01 -13.57 1.54
N GLY A 120 4.88 -13.40 0.55
CA GLY A 120 4.82 -14.18 -0.70
C GLY A 120 4.97 -15.69 -0.49
N ASP A 121 5.57 -16.13 0.61
CA ASP A 121 5.72 -17.52 1.03
C ASP A 121 4.57 -18.01 1.94
N TRP A 122 3.58 -17.17 2.22
CA TRP A 122 2.45 -17.45 3.11
C TRP A 122 2.84 -17.82 4.55
N SER A 123 4.00 -17.38 5.04
CA SER A 123 4.44 -17.63 6.42
C SER A 123 3.96 -16.57 7.42
N THR A 124 3.63 -15.37 6.95
CA THR A 124 3.49 -14.19 7.80
C THR A 124 2.39 -13.25 7.30
N VAL A 125 1.55 -12.77 8.22
CA VAL A 125 0.65 -11.63 7.97
C VAL A 125 1.47 -10.35 8.02
N MET A 126 1.36 -9.55 6.95
CA MET A 126 2.12 -8.33 6.71
C MET A 126 1.19 -7.13 6.70
N ALA A 127 1.59 -6.06 7.39
CA ALA A 127 0.97 -4.75 7.25
C ALA A 127 1.86 -3.87 6.36
N ALA A 128 1.29 -3.34 5.28
CA ALA A 128 1.98 -2.54 4.27
C ALA A 128 1.42 -1.11 4.25
N ARG A 129 2.28 -0.13 4.48
CA ARG A 129 1.92 1.28 4.49
C ARG A 129 2.61 2.00 3.34
N LEU A 130 1.84 2.78 2.59
CA LEU A 130 2.38 3.70 1.61
C LEU A 130 2.67 5.05 2.25
N THR A 131 3.89 5.53 2.09
CA THR A 131 4.32 6.85 2.57
C THR A 131 5.36 7.40 1.62
N HIS A 132 5.17 8.63 1.12
CA HIS A 132 6.09 9.28 0.18
C HIS A 132 6.39 8.43 -1.07
N GLY A 133 5.38 7.79 -1.66
CA GLY A 133 5.56 6.94 -2.83
C GLY A 133 6.40 5.68 -2.57
N ARG A 134 6.56 5.29 -1.30
CA ARG A 134 7.26 4.07 -0.91
C ARG A 134 6.36 3.21 -0.03
N VAL A 135 6.32 1.92 -0.32
CA VAL A 135 5.70 0.95 0.57
C VAL A 135 6.71 0.52 1.63
N THR A 136 6.33 0.63 2.88
CA THR A 136 7.03 0.04 4.02
C THR A 136 6.20 -1.11 4.57
N THR A 137 6.86 -2.16 5.06
CA THR A 137 6.18 -3.35 5.56
C THR A 137 6.58 -3.64 6.99
N ARG A 138 5.62 -4.13 7.76
CA ARG A 138 5.81 -4.58 9.14
C ARG A 138 5.16 -5.95 9.31
N ARG A 139 5.85 -6.84 10.00
CA ARG A 139 5.29 -8.13 10.42
C ARG A 139 4.18 -7.88 11.44
N TRP A 140 3.00 -8.43 11.17
CA TRP A 140 1.89 -8.44 12.13
C TRP A 140 1.93 -9.70 13.01
N GLY A 141 2.08 -10.88 12.38
CA GLY A 141 2.08 -12.16 13.07
C GLY A 141 2.23 -13.34 12.11
N PRO A 142 2.29 -14.59 12.61
CA PRO A 142 2.31 -15.78 11.74
C PRO A 142 1.02 -15.89 10.92
N TYR A 143 1.12 -16.44 9.71
CA TYR A 143 -0.04 -16.84 8.94
C TYR A 143 -0.49 -18.23 9.39
N GLU A 144 -1.73 -18.34 9.87
CA GLU A 144 -2.30 -19.59 10.40
C GLU A 144 -3.63 -19.96 9.74
N GLY A 145 -3.99 -19.26 8.65
CA GLY A 145 -5.22 -19.50 7.91
C GLY A 145 -5.92 -18.20 7.47
N PRO A 146 -6.95 -18.31 6.61
CA PRO A 146 -7.59 -17.15 5.98
C PRO A 146 -8.08 -16.09 6.96
N ASP A 147 -8.71 -16.53 8.05
CA ASP A 147 -9.28 -15.66 9.08
C ASP A 147 -8.23 -14.77 9.76
N ARG A 148 -6.94 -15.15 9.74
CA ARG A 148 -5.87 -14.32 10.30
C ARG A 148 -5.68 -13.01 9.54
N LEU A 149 -5.84 -13.01 8.21
CA LEU A 149 -5.74 -11.77 7.43
C LEU A 149 -6.93 -10.85 7.73
N THR A 150 -8.14 -11.40 7.79
CA THR A 150 -9.35 -10.64 8.14
C THR A 150 -9.30 -10.12 9.56
N ALA A 151 -8.88 -10.92 10.54
CA ALA A 151 -8.72 -10.47 11.92
C ALA A 151 -7.67 -9.36 12.05
N ALA A 152 -6.61 -9.40 11.24
CA ALA A 152 -5.60 -8.36 11.26
C ALA A 152 -6.11 -7.01 10.73
N THR A 153 -7.26 -6.95 10.03
CA THR A 153 -7.86 -5.69 9.59
C THR A 153 -8.61 -4.95 10.71
N THR A 154 -8.87 -5.60 11.84
CA THR A 154 -9.50 -4.95 12.99
C THR A 154 -8.47 -4.36 13.93
N CYS A 155 -8.89 -3.32 14.66
CA CYS A 155 -8.09 -2.66 15.69
C CYS A 155 -8.53 -3.13 17.08
N PRO A 156 -7.61 -3.21 18.06
CA PRO A 156 -7.95 -3.52 19.46
C PRO A 156 -8.94 -2.55 20.09
#